data_AF-I6NKX5-F1
#
_entry.id   AF-I6NKX5-F1
#
_cell.length_a   1.000
_cell.length_b   1.000
_cell.length_c   1.000
_cell.angle_alpha   90.00
_cell.angle_beta   90.00
_cell.angle_gamma   90.00
#
_symmetry.space_group_name_H-M   'P 1'
#
loop_
_entity.id
_entity.type
_entity.pdbx_description
1 polymer ?
#
loop_
_entity_poly.entity_id
_entity_poly.type
_entity_poly.pdbx_seq_one_letter_code
_entity_poly.pdbx_strand_id
1 'polypeptide(L)'
;SGIEVVWTNTPTKWDNSFLEILYGYEWELTKSPAGAWQYTAKDGAGAGTIPDPFGGPGRSPTMLATDLSLRVDPIYERITRRWLEHPEELADEFAKAWYKLIHRDMGPVARYLGPLVPKQTLL
;
A
#
# COMPACT_ATOMS: atom_id res chain seq x y z
N SER A 1 6.74 -14.95 -2.87
CA SER A 1 6.55 -14.24 -4.15
C SER A 1 7.79 -14.22 -5.03
N GLY A 2 9.01 -14.24 -4.47
CA GLY A 2 10.27 -14.07 -5.24
C GLY A 2 10.65 -12.61 -5.48
N ILE A 3 9.80 -11.67 -5.07
CA ILE A 3 10.05 -10.24 -5.04
C ILE A 3 10.55 -9.86 -3.64
N GLU A 4 11.42 -8.86 -3.54
CA GLU A 4 12.03 -8.41 -2.29
C GLU A 4 11.75 -6.91 -2.11
N VAL A 5 10.51 -6.56 -1.78
CA VAL A 5 10.02 -5.18 -1.64
C VAL A 5 9.59 -4.93 -0.19
N VAL A 6 10.02 -3.79 0.35
CA VAL A 6 9.52 -3.23 1.61
C VAL A 6 9.07 -1.81 1.31
N TRP A 7 7.76 -1.59 1.37
CA TRP A 7 7.13 -0.37 0.86
C TRP A 7 7.33 0.85 1.75
N THR A 8 7.31 0.66 3.06
CA THR A 8 7.21 1.74 4.05
C THR A 8 8.37 1.71 5.05
N ASN A 9 8.77 2.87 5.53
CA ASN A 9 9.72 2.98 6.65
C ASN A 9 9.09 2.62 8.02
N THR A 10 7.78 2.39 8.07
CA THR A 10 7.01 1.99 9.26
C THR A 10 6.17 0.71 9.02
N PRO A 11 6.78 -0.46 8.73
CA PRO A 11 6.06 -1.64 8.19
C PRO A 11 4.95 -2.22 9.06
N THR A 12 4.89 -1.86 10.34
CA THR A 12 3.94 -2.37 11.33
C THR A 12 3.05 -1.29 11.91
N LYS A 13 2.99 -0.11 11.29
CA LYS A 13 2.18 1.02 11.76
C LYS A 13 1.30 1.55 10.63
N TRP A 14 0.07 1.89 10.96
CA TRP A 14 -0.81 2.62 10.03
C TRP A 14 -0.37 4.10 9.99
N ASP A 15 0.04 4.55 8.80
CA ASP A 15 0.31 5.93 8.43
C ASP A 15 0.26 6.05 6.89
N ASN A 16 0.59 7.23 6.33
CA ASN A 16 0.50 7.50 4.90
C ASN A 16 1.81 7.23 4.12
N SER A 17 2.80 6.60 4.77
CA SER A 17 4.16 6.46 4.22
C SER A 17 4.19 5.75 2.86
N PHE A 18 3.26 4.82 2.59
CA PHE A 18 3.16 4.17 1.28
C PHE A 18 2.96 5.18 0.14
N LEU A 19 1.98 6.09 0.28
CA LEU A 19 1.69 7.09 -0.75
C LEU A 19 2.78 8.17 -0.78
N GLU A 20 3.28 8.58 0.40
CA GLU A 20 4.38 9.53 0.51
C GLU A 20 5.64 9.04 -0.23
N ILE A 21 5.98 7.76 -0.06
CA ILE A 21 7.11 7.13 -0.75
C ILE A 21 6.80 6.98 -2.25
N LEU A 22 5.62 6.48 -2.63
CA LEU A 22 5.22 6.30 -4.04
C LEU A 22 5.37 7.57 -4.87
N TYR A 23 4.98 8.72 -4.31
CA TYR A 23 5.03 10.02 -4.97
C TYR A 23 6.33 10.81 -4.69
N GLY A 24 7.03 10.52 -3.59
CA GLY A 24 8.22 11.25 -3.15
C GLY A 24 9.52 10.87 -3.87
N TYR A 25 9.52 9.78 -4.65
CA TYR A 25 10.68 9.32 -5.41
C TYR A 25 10.35 9.10 -6.88
N GLU A 26 11.37 9.15 -7.72
CA GLU A 26 11.32 8.61 -9.08
C GLU A 26 11.78 7.16 -9.08
N TRP A 27 11.21 6.34 -9.97
CA TRP A 27 11.36 4.88 -9.93
C TRP A 27 12.10 4.34 -11.16
N GLU A 28 13.04 3.42 -10.94
CA GLU A 28 13.70 2.66 -12.00
C GLU A 28 13.54 1.15 -11.81
N LEU A 29 13.48 0.44 -12.94
CA LEU A 29 13.28 -0.99 -12.97
C LEU A 29 14.54 -1.72 -12.50
N THR A 30 14.37 -2.69 -11.61
CA THR A 30 15.45 -3.51 -11.08
C THR A 30 15.00 -4.96 -10.87
N LYS A 31 15.93 -5.81 -10.43
CA LYS A 31 15.69 -7.22 -10.14
C LYS A 31 15.86 -7.51 -8.65
N SER A 32 14.95 -8.33 -8.11
CA SER A 32 15.10 -8.93 -6.78
C SER A 32 16.32 -9.88 -6.75
N PRO A 33 16.80 -10.28 -5.56
CA PRO A 33 17.82 -11.32 -5.44
C PRO A 33 17.44 -12.66 -6.11
N ALA A 34 16.14 -12.93 -6.28
CA ALA A 34 15.62 -14.11 -6.96
C ALA A 34 15.25 -13.86 -8.44
N GLY A 35 15.61 -12.70 -9.01
CA GLY A 35 15.42 -12.38 -10.44
C GLY A 35 14.02 -11.90 -10.82
N ALA A 36 13.15 -11.57 -9.86
CA ALA A 36 11.82 -11.01 -10.12
C ALA A 36 11.91 -9.50 -10.44
N TRP A 37 10.99 -8.98 -11.25
CA TRP A 37 10.92 -7.55 -11.55
C TRP A 37 10.32 -6.75 -10.39
N GLN A 38 10.98 -5.65 -10.04
CA GLN A 38 10.52 -4.67 -9.05
C GLN A 38 11.09 -3.28 -9.38
N TYR A 39 10.72 -2.27 -8.61
CA TYR A 39 11.25 -0.92 -8.73
C TYR A 39 12.03 -0.52 -7.47
N THR A 40 13.04 0.32 -7.67
CA THR A 40 13.77 1.02 -6.61
C THR A 40 13.78 2.52 -6.90
N ALA A 41 13.97 3.34 -5.88
CA ALA A 41 14.16 4.78 -6.07
C ALA A 41 15.43 5.06 -6.89
N LYS A 42 15.32 5.94 -7.88
CA LYS A 42 16.40 6.35 -8.80
C LYS A 42 17.56 7.02 -8.05
N ASP A 43 18.74 6.95 -8.65
CA ASP A 43 19.95 7.67 -8.22
C ASP A 43 20.35 7.39 -6.77
N GLY A 44 19.93 6.24 -6.22
CA GLY A 44 20.17 5.87 -4.82
C GLY A 44 19.39 6.72 -3.81
N ALA A 45 18.36 7.44 -4.23
CA ALA A 45 17.55 8.27 -3.35
C ALA A 45 16.90 7.44 -2.24
N GLY A 46 16.93 7.97 -1.00
CA GLY A 46 16.37 7.27 0.16
C GLY A 46 17.15 6.04 0.62
N ALA A 47 18.38 5.81 0.15
CA ALA A 47 19.19 4.71 0.65
C ALA A 47 19.30 4.73 2.19
N GLY A 48 18.98 3.59 2.81
CA GLY A 48 19.06 3.44 4.26
C GLY A 48 17.80 3.86 5.04
N THR A 49 16.77 4.41 4.39
CA THR A 49 15.57 4.90 5.10
C THR A 49 14.57 3.80 5.44
N ILE A 50 14.58 2.69 4.71
CA ILE A 50 13.68 1.56 4.94
C ILE A 50 14.35 0.58 5.91
N PRO A 51 13.70 0.20 7.03
CA PRO A 51 14.31 -0.69 8.02
C PRO A 51 14.45 -2.11 7.48
N ASP A 52 15.49 -2.81 7.93
CA ASP A 52 15.63 -4.23 7.70
C ASP A 52 14.73 -5.04 8.66
N PRO A 53 14.04 -6.10 8.19
CA PRO A 53 13.13 -6.89 9.03
C PRO A 53 13.80 -7.59 10.21
N PHE A 54 15.11 -7.81 10.18
CA PHE A 54 15.85 -8.54 11.23
C PHE A 54 17.01 -7.72 11.83
N GLY A 55 16.96 -6.39 11.69
CA GLY A 55 17.95 -5.48 12.30
C GLY A 55 19.28 -5.39 11.55
N GLY A 56 19.31 -5.79 10.27
CA GLY A 56 20.40 -5.50 9.35
C GLY A 56 20.50 -4.00 8.96
N PRO A 57 21.38 -3.66 8.00
CA PRO A 57 21.51 -2.30 7.51
C PRO A 57 20.22 -1.81 6.83
N GLY A 58 19.97 -0.50 6.88
CA GLY A 58 18.85 0.11 6.19
C GLY A 58 18.89 -0.11 4.67
N ARG A 59 17.73 -0.06 4.04
CA ARG A 59 17.47 -0.43 2.65
C ARG A 59 16.92 0.79 1.89
N SER A 60 16.98 0.75 0.56
CA SER A 60 16.36 1.77 -0.29
C SER A 60 14.85 1.54 -0.42
N PRO A 61 14.05 2.59 -0.71
CA PRO A 61 12.65 2.47 -1.07
C PRO A 61 12.45 1.57 -2.29
N THR A 62 11.45 0.71 -2.22
CA THR A 62 11.12 -0.25 -3.29
C THR A 62 9.61 -0.33 -3.50
N MET A 63 9.20 -0.62 -4.73
CA MET A 63 7.80 -0.74 -5.14
C MET A 63 7.61 -1.90 -6.13
N LEU A 64 6.40 -2.44 -6.21
CA LEU A 64 5.99 -3.35 -7.26
C LEU A 64 5.59 -2.59 -8.52
N ALA A 65 5.59 -3.29 -9.66
CA ALA A 65 5.01 -2.74 -10.89
C ALA A 65 3.53 -2.35 -10.73
N THR A 66 2.77 -3.13 -9.95
CA THR A 66 1.36 -2.84 -9.65
C THR A 66 1.16 -1.60 -8.79
N ASP A 67 2.14 -1.26 -7.94
CA ASP A 67 2.06 -0.09 -7.08
C ASP A 67 2.26 1.18 -7.92
N LEU A 68 3.21 1.13 -8.88
CA LEU A 68 3.39 2.23 -9.83
C LEU A 68 2.16 2.47 -10.69
N SER A 69 1.37 1.43 -11.00
CA SER A 69 0.10 1.61 -11.71
C SER A 69 -0.85 2.58 -10.98
N LEU A 70 -0.79 2.66 -9.65
CA LEU A 70 -1.60 3.59 -8.87
C LEU A 70 -1.23 5.06 -9.09
N ARG A 71 0.03 5.32 -9.47
CA ARG A 71 0.56 6.65 -9.76
C ARG A 71 0.54 7.00 -11.25
N VAL A 72 0.68 6.02 -12.13
CA VAL A 72 0.85 6.23 -13.58
C VAL A 72 -0.50 6.21 -14.32
N ASP A 73 -1.47 5.43 -13.85
CA ASP A 73 -2.81 5.44 -14.46
C ASP A 73 -3.54 6.76 -14.12
N PRO A 74 -4.18 7.44 -15.08
CA PRO A 74 -4.78 8.76 -14.85
C PRO A 74 -5.98 8.76 -13.90
N ILE A 75 -6.69 7.63 -13.73
CA ILE A 75 -7.79 7.49 -12.78
C ILE A 75 -7.21 7.24 -11.39
N TYR A 76 -6.32 6.26 -11.27
CA TYR A 76 -5.72 5.93 -9.97
C TYR A 76 -4.82 7.05 -9.44
N GLU A 77 -4.12 7.78 -10.30
CA GLU A 77 -3.31 8.93 -9.91
C GLU A 77 -4.19 9.99 -9.24
N ARG A 78 -5.33 10.32 -9.85
CA ARG A 78 -6.26 11.31 -9.27
C ARG A 78 -6.77 10.87 -7.90
N ILE A 79 -7.11 9.59 -7.75
CA ILE A 79 -7.57 9.02 -6.47
C ILE A 79 -6.45 9.06 -5.43
N THR A 80 -5.25 8.59 -5.77
CA THR A 80 -4.17 8.44 -4.80
C THR A 80 -3.44 9.75 -4.50
N ARG A 81 -3.38 10.72 -5.43
CA ARG A 81 -2.94 12.09 -5.12
C ARG A 81 -3.86 12.77 -4.11
N ARG A 82 -5.19 12.58 -4.24
CA ARG A 82 -6.15 13.08 -3.26
C ARG A 82 -5.84 12.50 -1.88
N TRP A 83 -5.66 11.19 -1.78
CA TRP A 83 -5.34 10.50 -0.53
C TRP A 83 -3.96 10.80 0.05
N LEU A 84 -3.01 11.23 -0.79
CA LEU A 84 -1.73 11.75 -0.30
C LEU A 84 -1.92 13.03 0.52
N GLU A 85 -2.79 13.93 0.04
CA GLU A 85 -3.11 15.20 0.71
C GLU A 85 -4.19 15.04 1.81
N HIS A 86 -4.98 13.97 1.74
CA HIS A 86 -6.12 13.66 2.61
C HIS A 86 -6.07 12.21 3.12
N PRO A 87 -5.13 11.87 4.02
CA PRO A 87 -4.94 10.51 4.53
C PRO A 87 -6.17 9.95 5.28
N GLU A 88 -7.00 10.83 5.84
CA GLU A 88 -8.25 10.46 6.51
C GLU A 88 -9.28 9.88 5.53
N GLU A 89 -9.32 10.35 4.28
CA GLU A 89 -10.21 9.82 3.25
C GLU A 89 -9.77 8.41 2.83
N LEU A 90 -8.45 8.18 2.75
CA LEU A 90 -7.92 6.83 2.53
C LEU A 90 -8.30 5.89 3.67
N ALA A 91 -8.16 6.32 4.92
CA ALA A 91 -8.48 5.47 6.07
C ALA A 91 -9.95 5.04 6.07
N ASP A 92 -10.87 5.97 5.76
CA ASP A 92 -12.30 5.69 5.67
C ASP A 92 -12.64 4.75 4.51
N GLU A 93 -12.12 5.01 3.30
CA GLU A 93 -12.38 4.17 2.13
C GLU A 93 -11.71 2.79 2.24
N PHE A 94 -10.51 2.71 2.80
CA PHE A 94 -9.84 1.44 3.09
C PHE A 94 -10.65 0.60 4.08
N ALA A 95 -11.16 1.19 5.16
CA ALA A 95 -11.98 0.48 6.14
C ALA A 95 -13.27 -0.10 5.50
N LYS A 96 -13.97 0.70 4.69
CA LYS A 96 -15.18 0.26 3.98
C LYS A 96 -14.87 -0.83 2.94
N ALA A 97 -13.83 -0.63 2.13
CA ALA A 97 -13.42 -1.58 1.10
C ALA A 97 -12.96 -2.91 1.69
N TRP A 98 -12.20 -2.87 2.80
CA TRP A 98 -11.77 -4.06 3.53
C TRP A 98 -12.96 -4.82 4.13
N TYR A 99 -13.88 -4.12 4.80
CA TYR A 99 -15.10 -4.74 5.31
C TYR A 99 -15.89 -5.43 4.20
N LYS A 100 -16.09 -4.74 3.07
CA LYS A 100 -16.76 -5.31 1.90
C LYS A 100 -16.02 -6.52 1.36
N LEU A 101 -14.69 -6.45 1.21
CA LEU A 101 -13.86 -7.53 0.66
C LEU A 101 -14.07 -8.85 1.41
N ILE A 102 -14.09 -8.81 2.74
CA ILE A 102 -14.15 -10.01 3.58
C ILE A 102 -15.59 -10.46 3.93
N HIS A 103 -16.63 -9.71 3.52
CA HIS A 103 -18.03 -10.08 3.77
C HIS A 103 -18.89 -10.19 2.49
N ARG A 104 -18.38 -9.81 1.32
CA ARG A 104 -19.15 -9.76 0.05
C ARG A 104 -19.75 -11.10 -0.39
N ASP A 105 -19.28 -12.23 0.10
CA ASP A 105 -19.77 -13.58 -0.20
C ASP A 105 -20.66 -14.17 0.91
N MET A 106 -20.92 -13.42 1.99
CA MET A 106 -21.78 -13.85 3.08
C MET A 106 -23.28 -13.69 2.79
N GLY A 107 -23.67 -13.10 1.65
CA GLY A 107 -25.08 -12.89 1.30
C GLY A 107 -25.78 -11.85 2.18
N PRO A 108 -27.09 -11.98 2.46
CA PRO A 108 -27.85 -10.98 3.22
C PRO A 108 -27.29 -10.74 4.62
N VAL A 109 -27.38 -9.49 5.09
CA VAL A 109 -26.87 -9.06 6.42
C VAL A 109 -27.47 -9.86 7.58
N ALA A 110 -28.67 -10.44 7.42
CA ALA A 110 -29.30 -11.33 8.40
C ALA A 110 -28.44 -12.57 8.75
N ARG A 111 -27.46 -12.93 7.91
CA ARG A 111 -26.51 -14.02 8.16
C ARG A 111 -25.31 -13.61 9.02
N TYR A 112 -25.13 -12.33 9.31
CA TYR A 112 -23.96 -11.81 10.01
C TYR A 112 -24.19 -11.95 11.52
N LEU A 113 -23.20 -12.48 12.23
CA LEU A 113 -23.32 -12.85 13.64
C LEU A 113 -22.24 -12.18 14.49
N GLY A 114 -22.53 -12.01 15.78
CA GLY A 114 -21.60 -11.48 16.77
C GLY A 114 -21.75 -9.98 17.04
N PRO A 115 -21.10 -9.48 18.11
CA PRO A 115 -21.31 -8.11 18.60
C PRO A 115 -20.63 -7.03 17.75
N LEU A 116 -19.78 -7.42 16.79
CA LEU A 116 -19.00 -6.50 15.95
C LEU A 116 -19.68 -6.19 14.61
N VAL A 117 -20.86 -6.73 14.34
CA VAL A 117 -21.62 -6.41 13.13
C VAL A 117 -22.03 -4.93 13.19
N PRO A 118 -21.65 -4.11 12.18
CA PRO A 118 -22.00 -2.70 12.18
C PRO A 118 -23.50 -2.48 12.02
N LYS A 119 -24.02 -1.40 12.61
CA LYS A 119 -25.43 -1.02 12.46
C LYS A 119 -25.75 -0.45 11.08
N GLN A 120 -24.77 0.20 10.44
CA GLN A 120 -24.92 0.76 9.10
C GLN A 120 -24.92 -0.36 8.07
N THR A 121 -25.95 -0.42 7.24
CA THR A 121 -25.99 -1.32 6.08
C THR A 121 -25.31 -0.64 4.88
N LEU A 122 -24.55 -1.43 4.10
CA LEU A 122 -23.94 -0.98 2.85
C LEU A 122 -24.85 -1.32 1.66
N LEU A 123 -24.72 -0.57 0.57
CA LEU A 123 -25.42 -0.82 -0.71
C LEU A 123 -24.78 -1.97 -1.49
#